data_AF-A0A673HEE5-F1
#
_entry.id   AF-A0A673HEE5-F1
#
_cell.length_a   1.000
_cell.length_b   1.000
_cell.length_c   1.000
_cell.angle_alpha   90.00
_cell.angle_beta   90.00
_cell.angle_gamma   90.00
#
_symmetry.space_group_name_H-M   'P 1'
#
loop_
_entity.id
_entity.type
_entity.pdbx_description
1 polymer ?
#
loop_
_entity_poly.entity_id
_entity_poly.type
_entity_poly.pdbx_seq_one_letter_code
_entity_poly.pdbx_strand_id
1 'polypeptide(L)'
;SNELGFFYAVQYQLFLVHPDSSDAEAHERFLQQILQNILAEIAPLLVQYIWQHQPFNLRYHPEKGDVPAHLGGVTEFGDNVEDEWFIVYLLKHITCTFSDIAAVVYDNDGQFLLIEAAEHLPKWLDPDSSENRVFLYRGELHILPNRTRCGEVGWPRDSVPTVVQALEVLHSHTESCLAKQPIRAALAKRLDGYPDKIQQNFHCAHCYVPAGIAVVLSRRPDLIAPAVSAFYLRDPVDLQACRTFHTFPPDTRVMTSVKFTRCLYAQLQQQRFVPDRRSGFTLPVRSHPQYRAHELGMKLAHGFEILCSKSGQSSSEKEASVSSNPLWRGFLDSLKKNGYFKGELEGSVRYKDLMTSAESFFRQSVTSTHCPAIQNPGQEMLKVSEDTSYSLDDLKNQEAHLPPEDSDAWLDISPQELERLLEERGGRGVSDGTRKTAPDEEVQEEEAGYSLIAVTQGMKNFINAMSSHEGAEIPRSCLAEPFSFDPDAVTSALDGLLGKFDFHNTADASKSSLADAGSELVEEEIQPLDVDLNLVSNLLESLASQAGLAGPASNLLQSLGIHIPPDADQS
;
A
#
# COMPACT_ATOMS: atom_id res chain seq x y z
N SER A 1 25.39 -3.06 1.16
CA SER A 1 24.22 -3.09 2.06
C SER A 1 22.96 -2.95 1.23
N ASN A 2 22.64 -3.95 0.41
CA ASN A 2 21.52 -3.94 -0.54
C ASN A 2 20.72 -5.24 -0.41
N GLU A 3 20.17 -5.48 0.76
CA GLU A 3 19.13 -6.48 1.00
C GLU A 3 18.06 -5.84 1.90
N LEU A 4 17.39 -4.83 1.36
CA LEU A 4 16.09 -4.41 1.86
C LEU A 4 15.14 -4.67 0.69
N GLY A 5 14.15 -5.53 0.92
CA GLY A 5 13.11 -5.82 -0.07
C GLY A 5 12.43 -4.54 -0.55
N PHE A 6 11.78 -4.64 -1.71
CA PHE A 6 10.99 -3.59 -2.36
C PHE A 6 9.83 -3.09 -1.48
N PHE A 7 10.14 -2.38 -0.39
CA PHE A 7 9.13 -1.71 0.43
C PHE A 7 8.96 -0.28 -0.09
N TYR A 8 7.71 0.10 -0.38
CA TYR A 8 7.37 1.46 -0.76
C TYR A 8 7.58 2.41 0.42
N ALA A 9 8.62 3.24 0.33
CA ALA A 9 9.06 4.12 1.40
C ALA A 9 9.32 5.52 0.88
N VAL A 10 9.00 6.50 1.72
CA VAL A 10 9.34 7.91 1.51
C VAL A 10 10.39 8.32 2.53
N GLN A 11 11.49 8.88 2.05
CA GLN A 11 12.55 9.43 2.88
C GLN A 11 12.50 10.95 2.83
N TYR A 12 12.69 11.58 3.98
CA TYR A 12 12.68 13.02 4.10
C TYR A 12 13.77 13.52 5.04
N GLN A 13 14.37 14.64 4.66
CA GLN A 13 15.49 15.26 5.35
C GLN A 13 15.24 16.76 5.45
N LEU A 14 15.44 17.32 6.65
CA LEU A 14 15.19 18.71 7.00
C LEU A 14 16.51 19.32 7.45
N PHE A 15 16.99 20.27 6.66
CA PHE A 15 18.27 20.94 6.83
C PHE A 15 18.06 22.38 7.29
N LEU A 16 18.98 22.87 8.11
CA LEU A 16 19.07 24.29 8.40
C LEU A 16 19.75 25.00 7.23
N VAL A 17 19.07 26.01 6.68
CA VAL A 17 19.58 26.77 5.52
C VAL A 17 20.72 27.70 5.91
N HIS A 18 20.74 28.18 7.16
CA HIS A 18 21.83 28.97 7.71
C HIS A 18 22.23 28.42 9.10
N PRO A 19 23.31 27.64 9.22
CA PRO A 19 23.82 27.23 10.51
C PRO A 19 24.52 28.41 11.21
N ASP A 20 23.89 28.96 12.25
CA ASP A 20 24.40 30.13 13.00
C ASP A 20 25.69 29.87 13.80
N SER A 21 26.09 28.61 13.98
CA SER A 21 27.20 28.21 14.84
C SER A 21 28.14 27.22 14.16
N SER A 22 29.44 27.51 14.14
CA SER A 22 30.49 26.53 13.79
C SER A 22 30.74 25.50 14.90
N ASP A 23 30.07 25.64 16.06
CA ASP A 23 30.11 24.68 17.16
C ASP A 23 29.07 23.57 16.93
N ALA A 24 29.57 22.35 16.71
CA ALA A 24 28.76 21.17 16.47
C ALA A 24 27.82 20.83 17.64
N GLU A 25 28.24 21.06 18.89
CA GLU A 25 27.39 20.78 20.05
C GLU A 25 26.25 21.79 20.19
N ALA A 26 26.53 23.07 19.92
CA ALA A 26 25.49 24.10 19.90
C ALA A 26 24.48 23.84 18.78
N HIS A 27 24.97 23.43 17.61
CA HIS A 27 24.15 23.08 16.45
C HIS A 27 23.24 21.87 16.73
N GLU A 28 23.78 20.82 17.35
CA GLU A 28 23.00 19.65 17.78
C GLU A 28 21.88 20.04 18.75
N ARG A 29 22.19 20.82 19.80
CA ARG A 29 21.18 21.26 20.79
C ARG A 29 20.08 22.07 20.11
N PHE A 30 20.42 22.92 19.16
CA PHE A 30 19.47 23.72 18.41
C PHE A 30 18.56 22.86 17.53
N LEU A 31 19.12 21.91 16.77
CA LEU A 31 18.34 20.96 15.97
C LEU A 31 17.42 20.10 16.83
N GLN A 32 17.87 19.65 18.00
CA GLN A 32 17.03 18.91 18.95
C GLN A 32 15.90 19.77 19.53
N GLN A 33 16.14 21.05 19.78
CA GLN A 33 15.09 21.98 20.21
C GLN A 33 14.06 22.23 19.10
N ILE A 34 14.52 22.42 17.87
CA ILE A 34 13.66 22.53 16.70
C ILE A 34 12.83 21.26 16.51
N LEU A 35 13.44 20.08 16.64
CA LEU A 35 12.74 18.79 16.55
C LEU A 35 11.55 18.72 17.51
N GLN A 36 11.74 19.13 18.77
CA GLN A 36 10.66 19.16 19.76
C GLN A 36 9.53 20.11 19.35
N ASN A 37 9.88 21.30 18.86
CA ASN A 37 8.91 22.30 18.39
C ASN A 37 8.13 21.79 17.17
N ILE A 38 8.81 21.17 16.21
CA ILE A 38 8.20 20.56 15.02
C ILE A 38 7.21 19.48 15.44
N LEU A 39 7.63 18.52 16.27
CA LEU A 39 6.78 17.42 16.71
C LEU A 39 5.53 17.92 17.43
N ALA A 40 5.66 18.97 18.25
CA ALA A 40 4.52 19.56 18.95
C ALA A 40 3.56 20.33 18.04
N GLU A 41 4.08 20.93 16.96
CA GLU A 41 3.26 21.62 15.96
C GLU A 41 2.42 20.63 15.14
N ILE A 42 3.02 19.51 14.72
CA ILE A 42 2.35 18.51 13.87
C ILE A 42 1.59 17.43 14.65
N ALA A 43 1.81 17.29 15.96
CA ALA A 43 1.16 16.27 16.79
C ALA A 43 -0.38 16.22 16.66
N PRO A 44 -1.12 17.35 16.63
CA PRO A 44 -2.57 17.31 16.47
C PRO A 44 -3.05 16.65 15.17
N LEU A 45 -2.24 16.74 14.11
CA LEU A 45 -2.50 16.13 12.81
C LEU A 45 -2.14 14.63 12.82
N LEU A 46 -1.05 14.26 13.49
CA LEU A 46 -0.55 12.89 13.53
C LEU A 46 -1.32 11.96 14.47
N VAL A 47 -1.74 12.44 15.65
CA VAL A 47 -2.43 11.60 16.65
C VAL A 47 -3.76 11.04 16.14
N GLN A 48 -4.45 11.79 15.28
CA GLN A 48 -5.74 11.38 14.72
C GLN A 48 -5.60 10.56 13.44
N TYR A 49 -4.38 10.43 12.92
CA TYR A 49 -4.10 9.77 11.65
C TYR A 49 -3.91 8.27 11.85
N ILE A 50 -4.49 7.47 10.96
CA ILE A 50 -4.27 6.01 10.92
C ILE A 50 -3.32 5.76 9.75
N TRP A 51 -2.06 5.51 10.07
CA TRP A 51 -1.04 5.15 9.08
C TRP A 51 -1.26 3.74 8.56
N GLN A 52 -0.96 3.51 7.28
CA GLN A 52 -1.10 2.19 6.65
C GLN A 52 -0.08 1.19 7.20
N HIS A 53 1.19 1.60 7.31
CA HIS A 53 2.27 0.74 7.76
C HIS A 53 3.11 1.36 8.87
N GLN A 54 3.94 2.37 8.55
CA GLN A 54 4.74 3.07 9.56
C GLN A 54 4.24 4.50 9.76
N PRO A 55 4.30 5.04 11.00
CA PRO A 55 3.99 6.44 11.25
C PRO A 55 5.14 7.36 10.85
N PHE A 56 4.79 8.62 10.56
CA PHE A 56 5.77 9.68 10.40
C PHE A 56 6.69 9.77 11.63
N ASN A 57 7.99 9.75 11.38
CA ASN A 57 9.02 9.80 12.41
C ASN A 57 10.10 10.82 12.02
N LEU A 58 10.67 11.51 12.99
CA LEU A 58 11.71 12.51 12.74
C LEU A 58 12.78 12.40 13.81
N ARG A 59 14.04 12.32 13.40
CA ARG A 59 15.19 12.12 14.31
C ARG A 59 16.36 13.00 13.90
N TYR A 60 17.17 13.34 14.89
CA TYR A 60 18.46 13.98 14.64
C TYR A 60 19.47 12.99 14.06
N HIS A 61 20.12 13.38 12.98
CA HIS A 61 21.24 12.67 12.37
C HIS A 61 22.47 13.58 12.41
N PRO A 62 23.59 13.13 13.00
CA PRO A 62 24.83 13.89 12.98
C PRO A 62 25.41 13.95 11.56
N GLU A 63 26.30 14.91 11.32
CA GLU A 63 27.02 15.07 10.06
C GLU A 63 27.77 13.77 9.69
N LYS A 64 27.60 13.32 8.45
CA LYS A 64 28.20 12.09 7.95
C LYS A 64 28.56 12.21 6.48
N GLY A 65 29.85 12.20 6.19
CA GLY A 65 30.35 12.37 4.83
C GLY A 65 30.00 13.76 4.30
N ASP A 66 29.40 13.82 3.10
CA ASP A 66 28.99 15.09 2.47
C ASP A 66 27.59 15.56 2.89
N VAL A 67 26.94 14.89 3.84
CA VAL A 67 25.61 15.23 4.34
C VAL A 67 25.74 15.95 5.69
N PRO A 68 25.29 17.22 5.80
CA PRO A 68 25.36 17.98 7.05
C PRO A 68 24.42 17.38 8.11
N ALA A 69 24.63 17.77 9.37
CA ALA A 69 23.72 17.41 10.46
C ALA A 69 22.29 17.89 10.14
N HIS A 70 21.30 17.02 10.34
CA HIS A 70 19.94 17.29 9.89
C HIS A 70 18.90 16.52 10.72
N LEU A 71 17.63 16.89 10.56
CA LEU A 71 16.52 16.08 11.03
C LEU A 71 16.02 15.23 9.89
N GLY A 72 15.81 13.93 10.08
CA GLY A 72 15.38 13.05 8.99
C GLY A 72 14.62 11.84 9.48
N GLY A 73 13.86 11.26 8.56
CA GLY A 73 13.08 10.06 8.80
C GLY A 73 12.79 9.31 7.51
N VAL A 74 12.35 8.08 7.66
CA VAL A 74 11.89 7.20 6.57
C VAL A 74 10.56 6.62 7.01
N THR A 75 9.55 6.72 6.17
CA THR A 75 8.24 6.13 6.42
C THR A 75 7.89 5.16 5.30
N GLU A 76 7.73 3.89 5.64
CA GLU A 76 7.12 2.91 4.75
C GLU A 76 5.61 3.13 4.72
N PHE A 77 5.07 3.47 3.55
CA PHE A 77 3.64 3.79 3.37
C PHE A 77 2.82 2.63 2.81
N GLY A 78 3.49 1.56 2.35
CA GLY A 78 2.82 0.38 1.79
C GLY A 78 2.00 0.75 0.55
N ASP A 79 0.73 0.35 0.53
CA ASP A 79 -0.16 0.57 -0.63
C ASP A 79 -0.92 1.91 -0.56
N ASN A 80 -0.80 2.68 0.53
CA ASN A 80 -1.57 3.91 0.72
C ASN A 80 -0.77 5.14 0.26
N VAL A 81 -0.87 5.48 -1.03
CA VAL A 81 -0.25 6.69 -1.62
C VAL A 81 -0.66 7.98 -0.89
N GLU A 82 -1.81 8.02 -0.23
CA GLU A 82 -2.23 9.21 0.53
C GLU A 82 -1.36 9.47 1.78
N ASP A 83 -0.69 8.45 2.34
CA ASP A 83 0.29 8.62 3.42
C ASP A 83 1.52 9.39 2.93
N GLU A 84 2.03 9.07 1.74
CA GLU A 84 3.14 9.79 1.10
C GLU A 84 2.80 11.27 0.90
N TRP A 85 1.63 11.56 0.33
CA TRP A 85 1.21 12.95 0.07
C TRP A 85 0.88 13.71 1.36
N PHE A 86 0.40 13.02 2.39
CA PHE A 86 0.25 13.63 3.71
C PHE A 86 1.61 14.02 4.30
N ILE A 87 2.66 13.22 4.11
CA ILE A 87 4.02 13.58 4.51
C ILE A 87 4.51 14.83 3.75
N VAL A 88 4.27 14.93 2.45
CA VAL A 88 4.60 16.15 1.68
C VAL A 88 3.87 17.38 2.24
N TYR A 89 2.59 17.24 2.59
CA TYR A 89 1.83 18.29 3.26
C TYR A 89 2.45 18.69 4.61
N LEU A 90 2.85 17.72 5.44
CA LEU A 90 3.51 17.98 6.72
C LEU A 90 4.83 18.74 6.51
N LEU A 91 5.67 18.32 5.55
CA LEU A 91 6.92 19.01 5.24
C LEU A 91 6.69 20.44 4.74
N LYS A 92 5.66 20.66 3.91
CA LYS A 92 5.24 22.00 3.49
C LYS A 92 4.79 22.85 4.69
N HIS A 93 4.00 22.29 5.61
CA HIS A 93 3.56 22.98 6.83
C HIS A 93 4.75 23.32 7.76
N ILE A 94 5.67 22.38 7.94
CA ILE A 94 6.88 22.56 8.74
C ILE A 94 7.75 23.67 8.14
N THR A 95 8.07 23.61 6.85
CA THR A 95 8.94 24.62 6.21
C THR A 95 8.28 25.99 6.11
N CYS A 96 6.94 26.07 6.10
CA CYS A 96 6.21 27.33 6.20
C CYS A 96 6.30 27.93 7.61
N THR A 97 6.18 27.10 8.66
CA THR A 97 6.21 27.51 10.06
C THR A 97 7.63 27.84 10.54
N PHE A 98 8.61 27.03 10.13
CA PHE A 98 10.02 27.16 10.47
C PHE A 98 10.81 27.60 9.23
N SER A 99 10.86 28.92 9.01
CA SER A 99 11.41 29.53 7.79
C SER A 99 12.90 29.29 7.52
N ASP A 100 13.62 28.77 8.51
CA ASP A 100 15.06 28.48 8.43
C ASP A 100 15.34 27.03 8.01
N ILE A 101 14.28 26.24 7.81
CA ILE A 101 14.36 24.82 7.45
C ILE A 101 14.00 24.64 5.97
N ALA A 102 14.88 23.96 5.25
CA ALA A 102 14.58 23.40 3.94
C ALA A 102 14.40 21.89 4.06
N ALA A 103 13.35 21.34 3.43
CA ALA A 103 13.08 19.93 3.40
C ALA A 103 13.36 19.35 2.01
N VAL A 104 13.93 18.15 1.97
CA VAL A 104 14.08 17.30 0.79
C VAL A 104 13.23 16.06 1.04
N VAL A 105 12.53 15.60 0.02
CA VAL A 105 11.71 14.39 0.07
C VAL A 105 11.87 13.60 -1.22
N TYR A 106 12.01 12.29 -1.10
CA TYR A 106 12.12 11.37 -2.23
C TYR A 106 11.53 10.02 -1.86
N ASP A 107 11.03 9.30 -2.86
CA ASP A 107 10.52 7.94 -2.75
C ASP A 107 11.51 6.97 -3.42
N ASN A 108 11.06 5.74 -3.68
CA ASN A 108 11.88 4.74 -4.37
C ASN A 108 12.18 5.09 -5.83
N ASP A 109 11.39 5.96 -6.45
CA ASP A 109 11.56 6.42 -7.83
C ASP A 109 12.37 7.73 -7.90
N GLY A 110 12.73 8.31 -6.74
CA GLY A 110 13.55 9.51 -6.62
C GLY A 110 12.71 10.76 -6.34
N GLN A 111 12.84 11.78 -7.19
CA GLN A 111 12.18 13.08 -7.00
C GLN A 111 10.72 13.06 -7.50
N PHE A 112 9.85 12.32 -6.83
CA PHE A 112 8.44 12.17 -7.25
C PHE A 112 7.63 13.47 -7.28
N LEU A 113 8.03 14.50 -6.53
CA LEU A 113 7.39 15.83 -6.61
C LEU A 113 7.43 16.43 -8.02
N LEU A 114 8.47 16.09 -8.80
CA LEU A 114 8.62 16.56 -10.17
C LEU A 114 7.64 15.89 -11.13
N ILE A 115 7.15 14.68 -10.81
CA ILE A 115 6.21 13.92 -11.64
C ILE A 115 4.89 14.68 -11.77
N GLU A 116 4.37 15.23 -10.68
CA GLU A 116 3.12 16.02 -10.69
C GLU A 116 3.24 17.30 -11.54
N ALA A 117 4.45 17.81 -11.74
CA ALA A 117 4.71 19.01 -12.53
C ALA A 117 5.40 18.72 -13.87
N ALA A 118 5.41 17.46 -14.34
CA ALA A 118 6.21 16.99 -15.47
C ALA A 118 6.03 17.85 -16.73
N GLU A 119 4.81 18.26 -17.06
CA GLU A 119 4.48 19.09 -18.24
C GLU A 119 5.08 20.52 -18.18
N HIS A 120 5.53 20.96 -17.01
CA HIS A 120 6.00 22.32 -16.76
C HIS A 120 7.48 22.38 -16.38
N LEU A 121 8.16 21.23 -16.28
CA LEU A 121 9.56 21.16 -15.93
C LEU A 121 10.45 21.76 -17.03
N PRO A 122 11.57 22.41 -16.67
CA PRO A 122 12.58 22.78 -17.64
C PRO A 122 13.17 21.53 -18.32
N LYS A 123 13.41 21.58 -19.63
CA LYS A 123 13.99 20.46 -20.42
C LYS A 123 15.32 19.90 -19.89
N TRP A 124 16.06 20.68 -19.10
CA TRP A 124 17.34 20.24 -18.53
C TRP A 124 17.17 19.40 -17.28
N LEU A 125 16.02 19.49 -16.59
CA LEU A 125 15.74 18.83 -15.32
C LEU A 125 15.09 17.49 -15.59
N ASP A 126 15.82 16.44 -15.28
CA ASP A 126 15.50 15.04 -15.49
C ASP A 126 15.96 14.24 -14.24
N PRO A 127 15.62 12.94 -14.13
CA PRO A 127 16.00 12.15 -12.97
C PRO A 127 17.51 12.21 -12.67
N ASP A 128 18.36 12.18 -13.71
CA ASP A 128 19.83 12.18 -13.59
C ASP A 128 20.40 13.51 -13.09
N SER A 129 19.72 14.63 -13.34
CA SER A 129 20.18 15.98 -12.98
C SER A 129 19.48 16.57 -11.75
N SER A 130 18.46 15.92 -11.22
CA SER A 130 17.62 16.40 -10.11
C SER A 130 18.25 16.29 -8.72
N GLU A 131 19.31 15.48 -8.57
CA GLU A 131 19.96 15.19 -7.30
C GLU A 131 20.46 16.45 -6.58
N ASN A 132 20.09 16.61 -5.30
CA ASN A 132 20.41 17.77 -4.44
C ASN A 132 19.98 19.14 -5.00
N ARG A 133 18.93 19.20 -5.84
CA ARG A 133 18.44 20.47 -6.42
C ARG A 133 17.01 20.84 -6.04
N VAL A 134 16.23 19.90 -5.52
CA VAL A 134 14.80 20.08 -5.25
C VAL A 134 14.57 20.20 -3.75
N PHE A 135 13.99 21.32 -3.33
CA PHE A 135 13.76 21.62 -1.91
C PHE A 135 12.35 22.19 -1.70
N LEU A 136 11.69 21.79 -0.62
CA LEU A 136 10.59 22.54 -0.04
C LEU A 136 11.19 23.55 0.94
N TYR A 137 11.00 24.84 0.68
CA TYR A 137 11.54 25.91 1.52
C TYR A 137 10.51 27.02 1.66
N ARG A 138 10.26 27.50 2.88
CA ARG A 138 9.23 28.50 3.19
C ARG A 138 7.84 28.14 2.66
N GLY A 139 7.51 26.85 2.65
CA GLY A 139 6.22 26.33 2.16
C GLY A 139 6.09 26.27 0.63
N GLU A 140 7.14 26.58 -0.14
CA GLU A 140 7.12 26.60 -1.60
C GLU A 140 8.20 25.68 -2.19
N LEU A 141 7.95 25.16 -3.40
CA LEU A 141 8.93 24.35 -4.11
C LEU A 141 10.03 25.24 -4.70
N HIS A 142 11.28 24.91 -4.40
CA HIS A 142 12.47 25.53 -4.92
C HIS A 142 13.29 24.50 -5.72
N ILE A 143 13.77 24.91 -6.88
CA ILE A 143 14.61 24.12 -7.78
C ILE A 143 15.86 24.96 -8.08
N LEU A 144 17.04 24.43 -7.75
CA LEU A 144 18.30 25.12 -8.05
C LEU A 144 18.46 25.31 -9.56
N PRO A 145 18.74 26.53 -10.04
CA PRO A 145 18.85 26.79 -11.46
C PRO A 145 20.05 26.08 -12.09
N ASN A 146 19.92 25.72 -13.37
CA ASN A 146 21.04 25.23 -14.17
C ASN A 146 21.92 26.41 -14.60
N ARG A 147 23.20 26.35 -14.25
CA ARG A 147 24.18 27.35 -14.64
C ARG A 147 24.71 27.05 -16.04
N THR A 148 24.42 27.93 -17.00
CA THR A 148 24.90 27.79 -18.38
C THR A 148 26.13 28.63 -18.68
N ARG A 149 26.30 29.77 -17.98
CA ARG A 149 27.45 30.66 -18.17
C ARG A 149 28.21 30.91 -16.87
N CYS A 150 29.47 31.33 -17.01
CA CYS A 150 30.28 31.70 -15.87
C CYS A 150 29.73 32.98 -15.21
N GLY A 151 29.44 32.94 -13.90
CA GLY A 151 28.85 34.06 -13.16
C GLY A 151 27.31 34.03 -13.04
N GLU A 152 26.63 33.09 -13.69
CA GLU A 152 25.20 32.83 -13.46
C GLU A 152 24.99 32.07 -12.14
N VAL A 153 23.85 32.34 -11.49
CA VAL A 153 23.40 31.64 -10.30
C VAL A 153 23.04 30.20 -10.66
N GLY A 154 23.45 29.24 -9.82
CA GLY A 154 23.07 27.85 -9.95
C GLY A 154 24.25 26.91 -10.13
N TRP A 155 23.93 25.68 -10.53
CA TRP A 155 24.90 24.59 -10.65
C TRP A 155 24.86 23.96 -12.05
N PRO A 156 26.00 23.64 -12.68
CA PRO A 156 26.02 23.04 -14.01
C PRO A 156 25.27 21.71 -14.03
N ARG A 157 24.49 21.44 -15.09
CA ARG A 157 23.72 20.19 -15.25
C ARG A 157 24.57 18.93 -15.06
N ASP A 158 25.78 18.91 -15.63
CA ASP A 158 26.64 17.71 -15.69
C ASP A 158 27.39 17.43 -14.37
N SER A 159 27.01 18.11 -13.29
CA SER A 159 27.59 17.95 -11.96
C SER A 159 26.50 17.94 -10.91
N VAL A 160 26.71 17.21 -9.83
CA VAL A 160 25.79 17.18 -8.67
C VAL A 160 26.36 18.10 -7.59
N PRO A 161 25.60 19.09 -7.09
CA PRO A 161 26.03 19.88 -5.94
C PRO A 161 26.03 19.03 -4.67
N THR A 162 26.96 19.29 -3.76
CA THR A 162 26.83 18.74 -2.39
C THR A 162 25.64 19.41 -1.70
N VAL A 163 25.09 18.76 -0.66
CA VAL A 163 23.95 19.33 0.09
C VAL A 163 24.30 20.70 0.67
N VAL A 164 25.52 20.87 1.20
CA VAL A 164 25.99 22.16 1.74
C VAL A 164 26.03 23.25 0.66
N GLN A 165 26.59 22.95 -0.51
CA GLN A 165 26.62 23.90 -1.63
C GLN A 165 25.22 24.25 -2.12
N ALA A 166 24.32 23.26 -2.14
CA ALA A 166 22.94 23.48 -2.55
C ALA A 166 22.19 24.41 -1.58
N LEU A 167 22.38 24.21 -0.27
CA LEU A 167 21.81 25.07 0.78
C LEU A 167 22.38 26.49 0.73
N GLU A 168 23.67 26.66 0.46
CA GLU A 168 24.29 27.98 0.27
C GLU A 168 23.67 28.75 -0.91
N VAL A 169 23.44 28.07 -2.04
CA VAL A 169 22.78 28.66 -3.21
C VAL A 169 21.32 29.02 -2.89
N LEU A 170 20.59 28.12 -2.21
CA LEU A 170 19.22 28.34 -1.78
C LEU A 170 19.10 29.55 -0.83
N HIS A 171 20.03 29.69 0.10
CA HIS A 171 20.10 30.82 1.03
C HIS A 171 20.41 32.14 0.31
N SER A 172 21.45 32.13 -0.52
CA SER A 172 21.97 33.35 -1.16
C SER A 172 21.08 33.85 -2.30
N HIS A 173 20.33 32.94 -2.95
CA HIS A 173 19.55 33.23 -4.14
C HIS A 173 18.15 32.59 -4.09
N THR A 174 17.44 32.76 -2.97
CA THR A 174 16.11 32.17 -2.75
C THR A 174 15.13 32.46 -3.90
N GLU A 175 15.05 33.71 -4.36
CA GLU A 175 14.14 34.11 -5.45
C GLU A 175 14.48 33.44 -6.79
N SER A 176 15.77 33.24 -7.08
CA SER A 176 16.21 32.55 -8.30
C SER A 176 15.97 31.04 -8.24
N CYS A 177 15.95 30.47 -7.04
CA CYS A 177 15.65 29.07 -6.81
C CYS A 177 14.14 28.79 -6.75
N LEU A 178 13.29 29.81 -6.58
CA LEU A 178 11.85 29.62 -6.53
C LEU A 178 11.34 29.01 -7.85
N ALA A 179 10.66 27.87 -7.76
CA ALA A 179 10.15 27.19 -8.95
C ALA A 179 9.12 28.08 -9.69
N LYS A 180 9.02 27.90 -11.01
CA LYS A 180 8.07 28.66 -11.82
C LYS A 180 6.63 28.42 -11.35
N GLN A 181 5.76 29.41 -11.52
CA GLN A 181 4.38 29.37 -11.06
C GLN A 181 3.59 28.12 -11.52
N PRO A 182 3.70 27.63 -12.78
CA PRO A 182 2.98 26.43 -13.20
C PRO A 182 3.40 25.17 -12.43
N ILE A 183 4.69 25.03 -12.11
CA ILE A 183 5.23 23.91 -11.32
C ILE A 183 4.64 23.95 -9.90
N ARG A 184 4.67 25.12 -9.27
CA ARG A 184 4.14 25.32 -7.91
C ARG A 184 2.62 25.12 -7.86
N ALA A 185 1.90 25.55 -8.90
CA ALA A 185 0.47 25.37 -9.02
C ALA A 185 0.07 23.90 -9.16
N ALA A 186 0.84 23.10 -9.91
CA ALA A 186 0.61 21.66 -10.04
C ALA A 186 0.72 20.95 -8.68
N LEU A 187 1.78 21.25 -7.92
CA LEU A 187 1.96 20.70 -6.58
C LEU A 187 0.88 21.20 -5.60
N ALA A 188 0.52 22.48 -5.65
CA ALA A 188 -0.53 23.05 -4.82
C ALA A 188 -1.90 22.41 -5.12
N LYS A 189 -2.20 22.08 -6.38
CA LYS A 189 -3.41 21.36 -6.79
C LYS A 189 -3.45 19.95 -6.18
N ARG A 190 -2.32 19.23 -6.14
CA ARG A 190 -2.24 17.89 -5.53
C ARG A 190 -2.40 17.93 -4.01
N LEU A 191 -1.89 18.98 -3.37
CA LEU A 191 -2.00 19.22 -1.92
C LEU A 191 -3.29 19.94 -1.51
N ASP A 192 -4.17 20.28 -2.45
CA ASP A 192 -5.40 21.00 -2.18
C ASP A 192 -6.33 20.16 -1.28
N GLY A 193 -7.01 20.83 -0.35
CA GLY A 193 -7.90 20.21 0.61
C GLY A 193 -7.25 19.60 1.87
N TYR A 194 -5.92 19.49 1.97
CA TYR A 194 -5.30 19.19 3.27
C TYR A 194 -5.43 20.40 4.23
N PRO A 195 -5.70 20.18 5.52
CA PRO A 195 -5.76 18.90 6.23
C PRO A 195 -7.12 18.19 6.20
N ASP A 196 -8.20 18.83 5.75
CA ASP A 196 -9.57 18.27 5.80
C ASP A 196 -9.73 16.97 4.99
N LYS A 197 -8.95 16.82 3.91
CA LYS A 197 -8.86 15.62 3.08
C LYS A 197 -8.52 14.35 3.89
N ILE A 198 -7.76 14.50 4.98
CA ILE A 198 -7.45 13.40 5.90
C ILE A 198 -8.73 12.77 6.45
N GLN A 199 -9.69 13.61 6.86
CA GLN A 199 -10.94 13.11 7.43
C GLN A 199 -11.82 12.46 6.36
N GLN A 200 -11.77 12.96 5.12
CA GLN A 200 -12.51 12.40 3.99
C GLN A 200 -11.97 11.03 3.56
N ASN A 201 -10.68 10.77 3.80
CA ASN A 201 -10.03 9.49 3.52
C ASN A 201 -10.35 8.39 4.56
N PHE A 202 -11.07 8.72 5.63
CA PHE A 202 -11.58 7.70 6.53
C PHE A 202 -12.89 7.09 6.02
N HIS A 203 -13.14 5.86 6.44
CA HIS A 203 -14.35 5.13 6.18
C HIS A 203 -14.77 4.41 7.47
N CYS A 204 -16.01 4.61 7.90
CA CYS A 204 -16.60 3.95 9.05
C CYS A 204 -17.56 2.85 8.58
N ALA A 205 -17.34 1.62 9.02
CA ALA A 205 -18.20 0.48 8.72
C ALA A 205 -18.56 -0.26 10.01
N HIS A 206 -19.73 -0.91 10.02
CA HIS A 206 -20.13 -1.79 11.10
C HIS A 206 -19.45 -3.13 10.96
N CYS A 207 -18.88 -3.62 12.07
CA CYS A 207 -18.16 -4.88 12.12
C CYS A 207 -18.66 -5.68 13.33
N TYR A 208 -18.99 -6.96 13.11
CA TYR A 208 -19.35 -7.88 14.19
C TYR A 208 -18.12 -8.62 14.70
N VAL A 209 -17.45 -8.03 15.70
CA VAL A 209 -16.14 -8.46 16.20
C VAL A 209 -16.21 -8.90 17.66
N PRO A 210 -15.32 -9.80 18.12
CA PRO A 210 -15.14 -10.09 19.54
C PRO A 210 -15.02 -8.83 20.40
N ALA A 211 -15.63 -8.84 21.59
CA ALA A 211 -15.69 -7.69 22.48
C ALA A 211 -14.30 -7.11 22.84
N GLY A 212 -13.30 -7.99 23.03
CA GLY A 212 -11.92 -7.55 23.27
C GLY A 212 -11.38 -6.67 22.14
N ILE A 213 -11.67 -7.00 20.89
CA ILE A 213 -11.26 -6.22 19.72
C ILE A 213 -12.00 -4.88 19.67
N ALA A 214 -13.31 -4.86 19.93
CA ALA A 214 -14.10 -3.64 19.98
C ALA A 214 -13.53 -2.65 21.01
N VAL A 215 -13.14 -3.15 22.18
CA VAL A 215 -12.55 -2.36 23.26
C VAL A 215 -11.16 -1.86 22.91
N VAL A 216 -10.30 -2.71 22.34
CA VAL A 216 -8.96 -2.31 21.90
C VAL A 216 -9.05 -1.18 20.86
N LEU A 217 -9.90 -1.33 19.84
CA LEU A 217 -10.09 -0.32 18.80
C LEU A 217 -10.67 1.00 19.31
N SER A 218 -11.48 0.95 20.39
CA SER A 218 -11.99 2.17 21.03
C SER A 218 -10.90 3.03 21.67
N ARG A 219 -9.79 2.40 22.10
CA ARG A 219 -8.64 3.09 22.73
C ARG A 219 -7.50 3.36 21.76
N ARG A 220 -7.26 2.42 20.83
CA ARG A 220 -6.12 2.41 19.91
C ARG A 220 -6.62 2.10 18.49
N PRO A 221 -7.29 3.07 17.84
CA PRO A 221 -7.81 2.87 16.49
C PRO A 221 -6.69 2.63 15.46
N ASP A 222 -5.46 3.05 15.73
CA ASP A 222 -4.29 2.82 14.87
C ASP A 222 -3.92 1.34 14.73
N LEU A 223 -4.31 0.47 15.68
CA LEU A 223 -4.08 -0.98 15.59
C LEU A 223 -4.92 -1.66 14.49
N ILE A 224 -5.87 -0.95 13.88
CA ILE A 224 -6.61 -1.48 12.73
C ILE A 224 -5.70 -1.77 11.54
N ALA A 225 -4.70 -0.92 11.30
CA ALA A 225 -3.79 -1.03 10.16
C ALA A 225 -2.91 -2.30 10.19
N PRO A 226 -2.18 -2.60 11.30
CA PRO A 226 -1.42 -3.84 11.39
C PRO A 226 -2.32 -5.08 11.41
N ALA A 227 -3.54 -5.01 11.97
CA ALA A 227 -4.47 -6.14 11.95
C ALA A 227 -4.99 -6.45 10.54
N VAL A 228 -5.39 -5.42 9.78
CA VAL A 228 -5.79 -5.58 8.37
C VAL A 228 -4.60 -6.07 7.54
N SER A 229 -3.40 -5.55 7.75
CA SER A 229 -2.18 -6.01 7.05
C SER A 229 -1.86 -7.47 7.36
N ALA A 230 -1.96 -7.88 8.63
CA ALA A 230 -1.76 -9.27 9.04
C ALA A 230 -2.77 -10.21 8.39
N PHE A 231 -4.02 -9.78 8.25
CA PHE A 231 -5.01 -10.53 7.47
C PHE A 231 -4.68 -10.52 5.98
N TYR A 232 -4.37 -9.36 5.41
CA TYR A 232 -4.16 -9.17 3.97
C TYR A 232 -2.98 -10.01 3.45
N LEU A 233 -1.88 -10.07 4.21
CA LEU A 233 -0.63 -10.77 3.90
C LEU A 233 -0.54 -12.17 4.55
N ARG A 234 -1.65 -12.70 5.08
CA ARG A 234 -1.66 -13.98 5.81
C ARG A 234 -1.11 -15.14 4.97
N ASP A 235 -0.43 -16.05 5.64
CA ASP A 235 0.03 -17.32 5.08
C ASP A 235 -0.74 -18.52 5.68
N PRO A 236 -0.49 -19.76 5.20
CA PRO A 236 -1.14 -20.95 5.77
C PRO A 236 -0.80 -21.22 7.24
N VAL A 237 0.36 -20.76 7.74
CA VAL A 237 0.77 -20.93 9.15
C VAL A 237 -0.02 -19.97 10.05
N ASP A 238 -0.17 -18.72 9.63
CA ASP A 238 -1.02 -17.71 10.26
C ASP A 238 -2.47 -18.19 10.42
N LEU A 239 -2.99 -18.86 9.39
CA LEU A 239 -4.33 -19.43 9.43
C LEU A 239 -4.47 -20.63 10.38
N GLN A 240 -3.38 -21.34 10.72
CA GLN A 240 -3.43 -22.40 11.72
C GLN A 240 -3.69 -21.84 13.12
N ALA A 241 -3.13 -20.67 13.44
CA ALA A 241 -3.36 -19.99 14.72
C ALA A 241 -4.84 -19.56 14.87
N CYS A 242 -5.52 -19.27 13.75
CA CYS A 242 -6.93 -18.86 13.73
C CYS A 242 -7.93 -20.03 13.88
N ARG A 243 -7.48 -21.28 14.08
CA ARG A 243 -8.41 -22.43 14.16
C ARG A 243 -9.19 -22.50 15.46
N THR A 244 -8.61 -22.03 16.56
CA THR A 244 -9.17 -22.19 17.91
C THR A 244 -9.33 -20.87 18.67
N PHE A 245 -9.08 -19.72 18.01
CA PHE A 245 -9.33 -18.35 18.51
C PHE A 245 -9.10 -18.20 20.02
N HIS A 246 -7.85 -18.29 20.44
CA HIS A 246 -7.48 -18.31 21.86
C HIS A 246 -7.51 -16.91 22.47
N THR A 247 -7.11 -15.90 21.70
CA THR A 247 -6.98 -14.53 22.21
C THR A 247 -8.33 -13.82 22.18
N PHE A 248 -9.06 -13.95 21.08
CA PHE A 248 -10.34 -13.28 20.88
C PHE A 248 -11.48 -14.27 20.60
N PRO A 249 -12.14 -14.79 21.65
CA PRO A 249 -13.18 -15.79 21.49
C PRO A 249 -14.37 -15.30 20.65
N PRO A 250 -14.85 -16.08 19.67
CA PRO A 250 -15.97 -15.73 18.80
C PRO A 250 -17.29 -15.52 19.55
N ASP A 251 -17.48 -16.13 20.71
CA ASP A 251 -18.76 -16.08 21.44
C ASP A 251 -19.05 -14.70 22.06
N THR A 252 -18.02 -13.85 22.16
CA THR A 252 -18.10 -12.51 22.75
C THR A 252 -18.38 -11.41 21.72
N ARG A 253 -18.80 -11.77 20.49
CA ARG A 253 -18.98 -10.80 19.41
C ARG A 253 -20.06 -9.77 19.74
N VAL A 254 -19.77 -8.53 19.36
CA VAL A 254 -20.65 -7.38 19.47
C VAL A 254 -20.57 -6.57 18.18
N MET A 255 -21.66 -5.88 17.84
CA MET A 255 -21.67 -4.95 16.71
C MET A 255 -20.95 -3.67 17.12
N THR A 256 -20.00 -3.20 16.32
CA THR A 256 -19.30 -1.93 16.59
C THR A 256 -18.99 -1.18 15.31
N SER A 257 -18.89 0.14 15.41
CA SER A 257 -18.46 1.00 14.31
C SER A 257 -16.94 1.10 14.33
N VAL A 258 -16.29 0.59 13.28
CA VAL A 258 -14.83 0.62 13.13
C VAL A 258 -14.44 1.67 12.10
N LYS A 259 -13.45 2.50 12.45
CA LYS A 259 -12.88 3.53 11.58
C LYS A 259 -11.64 2.98 10.88
N PHE A 260 -11.62 3.08 9.55
CA PHE A 260 -10.53 2.67 8.68
C PHE A 260 -10.05 3.86 7.85
N THR A 261 -8.87 3.76 7.25
CA THR A 261 -8.62 4.47 5.98
C THR A 261 -9.37 3.76 4.86
N ARG A 262 -9.72 4.49 3.80
CA ARG A 262 -10.31 3.90 2.59
C ARG A 262 -9.45 2.75 2.05
N CYS A 263 -8.13 2.91 2.02
CA CYS A 263 -7.20 1.86 1.59
C CYS A 263 -7.36 0.57 2.41
N LEU A 264 -7.30 0.65 3.75
CA LEU A 264 -7.48 -0.50 4.65
C LEU A 264 -8.85 -1.15 4.48
N TYR A 265 -9.89 -0.34 4.35
CA TYR A 265 -11.24 -0.83 4.12
C TYR A 265 -11.35 -1.61 2.80
N ALA A 266 -10.81 -1.07 1.70
CA ALA A 266 -10.79 -1.74 0.40
C ALA A 266 -10.01 -3.06 0.44
N GLN A 267 -8.82 -3.07 1.05
CA GLN A 267 -7.99 -4.27 1.22
C GLN A 267 -8.77 -5.39 1.94
N LEU A 268 -9.53 -5.03 2.98
CA LEU A 268 -10.34 -5.99 3.72
C LEU A 268 -11.59 -6.44 2.95
N GLN A 269 -12.31 -5.50 2.33
CA GLN A 269 -13.57 -5.76 1.63
C GLN A 269 -13.36 -6.64 0.40
N GLN A 270 -12.33 -6.38 -0.41
CA GLN A 270 -12.11 -7.06 -1.70
C GLN A 270 -11.65 -8.51 -1.56
N GLN A 271 -11.06 -8.89 -0.42
CA GLN A 271 -10.61 -10.26 -0.22
C GLN A 271 -11.77 -11.21 0.06
N ARG A 272 -11.92 -12.25 -0.78
CA ARG A 272 -12.84 -13.36 -0.49
C ARG A 272 -12.17 -14.30 0.50
N PHE A 273 -12.87 -14.59 1.59
CA PHE A 273 -12.35 -15.46 2.65
C PHE A 273 -13.46 -16.30 3.26
N VAL A 274 -13.17 -17.59 3.46
CA VAL A 274 -14.06 -18.53 4.14
C VAL A 274 -13.32 -19.05 5.37
N PRO A 275 -13.86 -18.88 6.57
CA PRO A 275 -13.17 -19.28 7.80
C PRO A 275 -13.18 -20.80 7.96
N ASP A 276 -12.18 -21.34 8.67
CA ASP A 276 -12.21 -22.74 9.09
C ASP A 276 -13.42 -22.97 10.01
N ARG A 277 -14.15 -24.06 9.83
CA ARG A 277 -15.34 -24.38 10.64
C ARG A 277 -15.05 -24.43 12.14
N ARG A 278 -13.81 -24.75 12.52
CA ARG A 278 -13.35 -24.81 13.91
C ARG A 278 -13.20 -23.44 14.57
N SER A 279 -13.07 -22.38 13.78
CA SER A 279 -12.88 -21.00 14.27
C SER A 279 -14.09 -20.46 15.05
N GLY A 280 -15.26 -21.08 14.95
CA GLY A 280 -16.50 -20.58 15.56
C GLY A 280 -17.09 -19.35 14.84
N PHE A 281 -16.57 -18.98 13.67
CA PHE A 281 -17.17 -17.97 12.79
C PHE A 281 -18.09 -18.61 11.77
N THR A 282 -19.36 -18.23 11.80
CA THR A 282 -20.37 -18.59 10.82
C THR A 282 -20.92 -17.32 10.18
N LEU A 283 -20.85 -17.27 8.85
CA LEU A 283 -21.41 -16.16 8.10
C LEU A 283 -22.90 -16.41 7.83
N PRO A 284 -23.76 -15.38 7.94
CA PRO A 284 -25.14 -15.49 7.50
C PRO A 284 -25.22 -15.64 5.98
N VAL A 285 -26.42 -15.86 5.45
CA VAL A 285 -26.64 -15.85 3.99
C VAL A 285 -26.31 -14.48 3.39
N ARG A 286 -25.82 -14.45 2.15
CA ARG A 286 -25.40 -13.21 1.47
C ARG A 286 -26.51 -12.16 1.30
N SER A 287 -27.77 -12.59 1.29
CA SER A 287 -28.94 -11.70 1.25
C SER A 287 -29.28 -11.06 2.59
N HIS A 288 -28.60 -11.45 3.68
CA HIS A 288 -28.84 -10.90 5.01
C HIS A 288 -28.34 -9.44 5.08
N PRO A 289 -29.13 -8.50 5.62
CA PRO A 289 -28.73 -7.08 5.69
C PRO A 289 -27.39 -6.85 6.39
N GLN A 290 -27.09 -7.64 7.42
CA GLN A 290 -25.85 -7.56 8.19
C GLN A 290 -24.73 -8.48 7.67
N TYR A 291 -24.90 -9.13 6.51
CA TYR A 291 -23.88 -10.05 5.97
C TYR A 291 -22.50 -9.39 5.91
N ARG A 292 -22.45 -8.16 5.41
CA ARG A 292 -21.22 -7.37 5.29
C ARG A 292 -20.55 -7.15 6.64
N ALA A 293 -21.31 -6.74 7.66
CA ALA A 293 -20.76 -6.52 8.99
C ALA A 293 -20.19 -7.80 9.63
N HIS A 294 -20.83 -8.95 9.38
CA HIS A 294 -20.31 -10.25 9.80
C HIS A 294 -19.05 -10.65 9.04
N GLU A 295 -19.02 -10.41 7.72
CA GLU A 295 -17.86 -10.72 6.88
C GLU A 295 -16.64 -9.87 7.26
N LEU A 296 -16.82 -8.56 7.40
CA LEU A 296 -15.78 -7.64 7.84
C LEU A 296 -15.29 -7.97 9.25
N GLY A 297 -16.22 -8.19 10.19
CA GLY A 297 -15.89 -8.51 11.57
C GLY A 297 -15.13 -9.83 11.72
N MET A 298 -15.50 -10.85 10.92
CA MET A 298 -14.77 -12.10 10.84
C MET A 298 -13.35 -11.88 10.31
N LYS A 299 -13.17 -11.17 9.18
CA LYS A 299 -11.84 -10.92 8.59
C LYS A 299 -10.95 -10.14 9.57
N LEU A 300 -11.50 -9.12 10.23
CA LEU A 300 -10.80 -8.39 11.29
C LEU A 300 -10.39 -9.30 12.44
N ALA A 301 -11.29 -10.14 12.94
CA ALA A 301 -10.97 -11.04 14.05
C ALA A 301 -9.79 -11.95 13.69
N HIS A 302 -9.74 -12.48 12.46
CA HIS A 302 -8.59 -13.26 11.98
C HIS A 302 -7.32 -12.42 11.93
N GLY A 303 -7.38 -11.20 11.41
CA GLY A 303 -6.23 -10.28 11.38
C GLY A 303 -5.65 -10.00 12.76
N PHE A 304 -6.51 -9.73 13.75
CA PHE A 304 -6.11 -9.55 15.14
C PHE A 304 -5.53 -10.83 15.75
N GLU A 305 -6.15 -11.99 15.57
CA GLU A 305 -5.64 -13.26 16.10
C GLU A 305 -4.26 -13.62 15.51
N ILE A 306 -4.05 -13.38 14.20
CA ILE A 306 -2.74 -13.55 13.55
C ILE A 306 -1.71 -12.63 14.20
N LEU A 307 -2.06 -11.36 14.41
CA LEU A 307 -1.19 -10.37 15.03
C LEU A 307 -0.78 -10.79 16.46
N CYS A 308 -1.70 -11.34 17.25
CA CYS A 308 -1.40 -11.91 18.58
C CYS A 308 -0.43 -13.07 18.49
N SER A 309 -0.67 -14.00 17.56
CA SER A 309 0.10 -15.25 17.50
C SER A 309 1.58 -15.01 17.18
N LYS A 310 1.86 -13.99 16.36
CA LYS A 310 3.22 -13.50 16.06
C LYS A 310 3.91 -12.83 17.26
N SER A 311 3.16 -12.48 18.30
CA SER A 311 3.67 -11.78 19.50
C SER A 311 4.33 -12.67 20.54
N GLY A 312 4.03 -13.97 20.53
CA GLY A 312 4.61 -14.94 21.45
C GLY A 312 6.06 -15.34 21.18
N GLN A 313 6.68 -14.83 20.11
CA GLN A 313 8.02 -15.24 19.66
C GLN A 313 9.14 -14.26 20.03
N SER A 314 8.85 -13.07 20.59
CA SER A 314 9.87 -12.15 21.10
C SER A 314 9.85 -12.06 22.62
N SER A 315 11.02 -12.32 23.24
CA SER A 315 11.24 -12.30 24.68
C SER A 315 10.92 -10.94 25.30
N SER A 316 10.28 -10.97 26.47
CA SER A 316 9.97 -9.82 27.33
C SER A 316 11.24 -9.08 27.76
N GLU A 317 11.56 -7.99 27.07
CA GLU A 317 12.38 -6.92 27.64
C GLU A 317 11.44 -5.88 28.28
N LYS A 318 11.67 -5.57 29.55
CA LYS A 318 10.93 -4.54 30.28
C LYS A 318 11.27 -3.18 29.69
N GLU A 319 10.38 -2.65 28.85
CA GLU A 319 10.51 -1.30 28.27
C GLU A 319 10.65 -0.23 29.35
N ALA A 320 11.56 0.71 29.15
CA ALA A 320 11.73 1.86 30.02
C ALA A 320 10.51 2.80 29.94
N SER A 321 10.12 3.41 31.06
CA SER A 321 8.99 4.36 31.10
C SER A 321 9.26 5.57 30.19
N VAL A 322 8.26 6.06 29.43
CA VAL A 322 8.39 7.26 28.57
C VAL A 322 8.89 8.47 29.35
N SER A 323 8.45 8.58 30.59
CA SER A 323 8.87 9.58 31.58
C SER A 323 10.38 9.63 31.86
N SER A 324 11.13 8.61 31.47
CA SER A 324 12.60 8.58 31.59
C SER A 324 13.33 9.21 30.39
N ASN A 325 12.65 9.46 29.27
CA ASN A 325 13.25 10.10 28.11
C ASN A 325 13.40 11.61 28.34
N PRO A 326 14.60 12.22 28.19
CA PRO A 326 14.81 13.65 28.41
C PRO A 326 14.01 14.54 27.44
N LEU A 327 13.67 14.03 26.25
CA LEU A 327 12.87 14.75 25.23
C LEU A 327 11.36 14.78 25.57
N TRP A 328 10.88 13.91 26.47
CA TRP A 328 9.47 13.81 26.83
C TRP A 328 8.94 15.09 27.49
N ARG A 329 9.72 15.71 28.40
CA ARG A 329 9.28 16.94 29.08
C ARG A 329 9.08 18.09 28.11
N GLY A 330 10.03 18.29 27.20
CA GLY A 330 9.95 19.35 26.20
C GLY A 330 8.78 19.15 25.22
N PHE A 331 8.54 17.90 24.80
CA PHE A 331 7.38 17.54 24.00
C PHE A 331 6.06 17.85 24.74
N LEU A 332 5.95 17.45 26.01
CA LEU A 332 4.75 17.68 26.82
C LEU A 332 4.47 19.18 27.07
N ASP A 333 5.51 19.95 27.38
CA ASP A 333 5.38 21.40 27.57
C ASP A 333 4.93 22.10 26.28
N SER A 334 5.43 21.62 25.14
CA SER A 334 5.04 22.13 23.83
C SER A 334 3.60 21.76 23.47
N LEU A 335 3.14 20.55 23.77
CA LEU A 335 1.72 20.16 23.63
C LEU A 335 0.79 21.03 24.47
N LYS A 336 1.19 21.34 25.72
CA LYS A 336 0.43 22.23 26.61
C LYS A 336 0.34 23.65 26.03
N LYS A 337 1.45 24.18 25.51
CA LYS A 337 1.51 25.50 24.88
C LYS A 337 0.63 25.58 23.62
N ASN A 338 0.60 24.51 22.83
CA ASN A 338 -0.18 24.42 21.59
C ASN A 338 -1.66 24.07 21.82
N GLY A 339 -2.12 24.01 23.08
CA GLY A 339 -3.52 23.79 23.41
C GLY A 339 -4.04 22.39 23.08
N TYR A 340 -3.17 21.39 22.93
CA TYR A 340 -3.55 20.01 22.59
C TYR A 340 -4.57 19.41 23.58
N PHE A 341 -4.43 19.73 24.87
CA PHE A 341 -5.33 19.27 25.92
C PHE A 341 -6.66 20.03 26.00
N LYS A 342 -6.92 20.99 25.08
CA LYS A 342 -8.19 21.73 24.95
C LYS A 342 -8.68 22.40 26.25
N GLY A 343 -7.78 22.74 27.17
CA GLY A 343 -8.10 23.31 28.47
C GLY A 343 -8.73 22.33 29.47
N GLU A 344 -8.73 21.04 29.19
CA GLU A 344 -9.21 19.99 30.10
C GLU A 344 -8.34 19.94 31.37
N LEU A 345 -8.98 19.72 32.52
CA LEU A 345 -8.28 19.68 33.81
C LEU A 345 -7.38 18.44 33.91
N GLU A 346 -6.17 18.63 34.45
CA GLU A 346 -5.21 17.55 34.68
C GLU A 346 -5.84 16.46 35.55
N GLY A 347 -5.89 15.23 35.02
CA GLY A 347 -6.47 14.06 35.70
C GLY A 347 -7.95 13.77 35.37
N SER A 348 -8.62 14.61 34.57
CA SER A 348 -9.92 14.26 33.98
C SER A 348 -9.82 13.05 33.04
N VAL A 349 -10.95 12.37 32.78
CA VAL A 349 -10.98 11.19 31.88
C VAL A 349 -10.44 11.56 30.50
N ARG A 350 -10.95 12.64 29.91
CA ARG A 350 -10.49 13.13 28.59
C ARG A 350 -9.03 13.56 28.59
N TYR A 351 -8.54 14.18 29.66
CA TYR A 351 -7.13 14.53 29.78
C TYR A 351 -6.25 13.28 29.83
N LYS A 352 -6.67 12.24 30.55
CA LYS A 352 -5.97 10.95 30.60
C LYS A 352 -5.95 10.27 29.24
N ASP A 353 -7.07 10.24 28.52
CA ASP A 353 -7.14 9.67 27.17
C ASP A 353 -6.17 10.39 26.23
N LEU A 354 -6.22 11.73 26.20
CA LEU A 354 -5.30 12.55 25.39
C LEU A 354 -3.84 12.37 25.78
N MET A 355 -3.55 12.21 27.09
CA MET A 355 -2.22 11.93 27.59
C MET A 355 -1.71 10.57 27.12
N THR A 356 -2.53 9.51 27.23
CA THR A 356 -2.19 8.17 26.76
C THR A 356 -1.95 8.16 25.24
N SER A 357 -2.77 8.89 24.47
CA SER A 357 -2.54 9.07 23.02
C SER A 357 -1.21 9.79 22.74
N ALA A 358 -0.89 10.84 23.50
CA ALA A 358 0.36 11.58 23.34
C ALA A 358 1.60 10.76 23.72
N GLU A 359 1.53 9.97 24.81
CA GLU A 359 2.59 9.05 25.22
C GLU A 359 2.84 7.96 24.18
N SER A 360 1.77 7.37 23.64
CA SER A 360 1.87 6.37 22.59
C SER A 360 2.50 6.93 21.32
N PHE A 361 2.04 8.09 20.87
CA PHE A 361 2.62 8.80 19.72
C PHE A 361 4.11 9.08 19.93
N PHE A 362 4.50 9.62 21.09
CA PHE A 362 5.90 9.91 21.38
C PHE A 362 6.77 8.65 21.38
N ARG A 363 6.27 7.53 21.90
CA ARG A 363 6.97 6.25 21.81
C ARG A 363 7.22 5.83 20.37
N GLN A 364 6.17 5.88 19.54
CA GLN A 364 6.23 5.53 18.12
C GLN A 364 7.24 6.42 17.36
N SER A 365 7.18 7.74 17.58
CA SER A 365 8.00 8.69 16.82
C SER A 365 9.44 8.82 17.32
N VAL A 366 9.71 8.65 18.63
CA VAL A 366 11.01 8.98 19.25
C VAL A 366 11.78 7.75 19.77
N THR A 367 11.11 6.71 20.32
CA THR A 367 11.79 5.55 20.93
C THR A 367 12.04 4.36 20.01
N SER A 368 11.73 4.49 18.71
CA SER A 368 12.08 3.48 17.69
C SER A 368 13.61 3.50 17.37
N THR A 369 14.43 3.73 18.40
CA THR A 369 15.90 3.82 18.40
C THR A 369 16.59 2.47 18.17
N HIS A 370 15.85 1.38 18.19
CA HIS A 370 16.28 0.06 17.78
C HIS A 370 15.43 -0.37 16.58
N CYS A 371 16.06 -1.06 15.63
CA CYS A 371 15.55 -1.71 14.43
C CYS A 371 14.00 -1.75 14.24
N PRO A 372 13.48 -1.69 12.98
CA PRO A 372 12.05 -1.82 12.67
C PRO A 372 11.34 -3.07 13.24
N ALA A 373 12.07 -3.98 13.87
CA ALA A 373 11.59 -5.15 14.59
C ALA A 373 11.02 -4.92 16.01
N ILE A 374 11.09 -3.71 16.62
CA ILE A 374 10.77 -3.53 18.06
C ILE A 374 9.34 -3.06 18.36
N GLN A 375 8.56 -2.57 17.40
CA GLN A 375 7.12 -2.47 17.62
C GLN A 375 6.46 -3.76 17.21
N ASN A 376 6.13 -4.58 18.20
CA ASN A 376 5.26 -5.73 17.99
C ASN A 376 3.82 -5.28 18.29
N PRO A 377 3.01 -4.92 17.27
CA PRO A 377 1.70 -4.33 17.50
C PRO A 377 0.76 -5.30 18.23
N GLY A 378 1.00 -6.61 18.12
CA GLY A 378 0.26 -7.60 18.89
C GLY A 378 0.64 -7.61 20.38
N GLN A 379 1.87 -7.28 20.77
CA GLN A 379 2.22 -7.07 22.18
C GLN A 379 1.58 -5.80 22.75
N GLU A 380 1.56 -4.70 21.99
CA GLU A 380 0.83 -3.49 22.41
C GLU A 380 -0.66 -3.79 22.60
N MET A 381 -1.26 -4.53 21.68
CA MET A 381 -2.65 -4.95 21.75
C MET A 381 -2.92 -5.85 22.97
N LEU A 382 -2.04 -6.82 23.29
CA LEU A 382 -2.18 -7.66 24.48
C LEU A 382 -2.11 -6.82 25.76
N LYS A 383 -1.17 -5.87 25.85
CA LYS A 383 -1.09 -4.92 26.97
C LYS A 383 -2.39 -4.12 27.14
N VAL A 384 -2.92 -3.56 26.06
CA VAL A 384 -4.18 -2.78 26.08
C VAL A 384 -5.36 -3.65 26.50
N SER A 385 -5.39 -4.92 26.06
CA SER A 385 -6.42 -5.88 26.44
C SER A 385 -6.33 -6.29 27.90
N GLU A 386 -5.13 -6.44 28.47
CA GLU A 386 -4.92 -6.77 29.89
C GLU A 386 -5.27 -5.59 30.81
N ASP A 387 -4.92 -4.37 30.41
CA ASP A 387 -5.18 -3.14 31.16
C ASP A 387 -6.67 -2.73 31.16
N THR A 388 -7.48 -3.32 30.29
CA THR A 388 -8.87 -2.90 30.10
C THR A 388 -9.86 -3.97 30.56
N SER A 389 -10.58 -3.66 31.63
CA SER A 389 -11.80 -4.41 31.98
C SER A 389 -12.99 -3.89 31.16
N TYR A 390 -13.83 -4.82 30.68
CA TYR A 390 -15.04 -4.49 29.94
C TYR A 390 -16.20 -5.41 30.34
N SER A 391 -17.42 -4.91 30.16
CA SER A 391 -18.66 -5.65 30.35
C SER A 391 -19.32 -5.91 28.99
N LEU A 392 -19.68 -7.17 28.72
CA LEU A 392 -20.36 -7.53 27.48
C LEU A 392 -21.74 -6.88 27.37
N ASP A 393 -22.45 -6.72 28.48
CA ASP A 393 -23.78 -6.11 28.49
C ASP A 393 -23.70 -4.62 28.14
N ASP A 394 -22.68 -3.92 28.60
CA ASP A 394 -22.47 -2.50 28.28
C ASP A 394 -22.16 -2.31 26.80
N LEU A 395 -21.33 -3.18 26.21
CA LEU A 395 -21.02 -3.15 24.79
C LEU A 395 -22.27 -3.46 23.95
N LYS A 396 -23.09 -4.43 24.35
CA LYS A 396 -24.37 -4.72 23.69
C LYS A 396 -25.34 -3.55 23.77
N ASN A 397 -25.38 -2.83 24.88
CA ASN A 397 -26.21 -1.62 24.99
C ASN A 397 -25.74 -0.50 24.05
N GLN A 398 -24.44 -0.44 23.74
CA GLN A 398 -23.89 0.52 22.78
C GLN A 398 -24.26 0.20 21.33
N GLU A 399 -24.56 -1.06 20.99
CA GLU A 399 -24.99 -1.47 19.64
C GLU A 399 -26.22 -0.68 19.15
N ALA A 400 -27.14 -0.36 20.06
CA ALA A 400 -28.35 0.39 19.75
C ALA A 400 -28.10 1.86 19.36
N HIS A 401 -26.89 2.38 19.63
CA HIS A 401 -26.53 3.79 19.48
C HIS A 401 -25.38 4.01 18.49
N LEU A 402 -25.10 3.03 17.64
CA LEU A 402 -24.01 3.14 16.66
C LEU A 402 -24.32 4.21 15.60
N PRO A 403 -23.31 5.01 15.21
CA PRO A 403 -23.45 5.94 14.09
C PRO A 403 -23.72 5.18 12.77
N PRO A 404 -24.35 5.81 11.77
CA PRO A 404 -24.55 5.18 10.47
C PRO A 404 -23.22 4.86 9.78
N GLU A 405 -23.22 3.82 8.94
CA GLU A 405 -22.07 3.46 8.09
C GLU A 405 -21.86 4.46 6.96
N ASP A 406 -20.62 4.60 6.53
CA ASP A 406 -20.27 5.35 5.34
C ASP A 406 -20.64 4.56 4.06
N SER A 407 -20.89 5.30 2.97
CA SER A 407 -21.24 4.69 1.68
C SER A 407 -20.03 4.05 1.00
N ASP A 408 -20.25 2.92 0.32
CA ASP A 408 -19.25 2.24 -0.51
C ASP A 408 -19.16 2.79 -1.93
N ALA A 409 -19.96 3.78 -2.30
CA ALA A 409 -20.05 4.27 -3.68
C ALA A 409 -18.69 4.73 -4.24
N TRP A 410 -17.72 5.07 -3.40
CA TRP A 410 -16.37 5.44 -3.82
C TRP A 410 -15.52 4.25 -4.31
N LEU A 411 -15.89 3.01 -3.99
CA LEU A 411 -15.24 1.80 -4.52
C LEU A 411 -15.62 1.54 -5.98
N ASP A 412 -16.79 2.00 -6.40
CA ASP A 412 -17.35 1.73 -7.72
C ASP A 412 -17.10 2.93 -8.65
N ILE A 413 -16.06 2.82 -9.49
CA ILE A 413 -15.75 3.83 -10.50
C ILE A 413 -16.53 3.50 -11.77
N SER A 414 -17.47 4.38 -12.15
CA SER A 414 -18.18 4.26 -13.43
C SER A 414 -17.23 4.53 -14.62
N PRO A 415 -17.47 3.96 -15.81
CA PRO A 415 -16.64 4.22 -16.99
C PRO A 415 -16.51 5.72 -17.33
N GLN A 416 -17.59 6.48 -17.15
CA GLN A 416 -17.61 7.93 -17.38
C GLN A 416 -16.76 8.68 -16.35
N GLU A 417 -16.80 8.23 -15.10
CA GLU A 417 -15.99 8.80 -14.03
C GLU A 417 -14.49 8.49 -14.25
N LEU A 418 -14.16 7.28 -14.69
CA LEU A 418 -12.81 6.92 -15.08
C LEU A 418 -12.30 7.81 -16.22
N GLU A 419 -13.12 8.04 -17.25
CA GLU A 419 -12.78 8.92 -18.36
C GLU A 419 -12.51 10.35 -17.88
N ARG A 420 -13.37 10.90 -17.00
CA ARG A 420 -13.17 12.21 -16.36
C ARG A 420 -11.85 12.29 -15.57
N LEU A 421 -11.54 11.27 -14.75
CA LEU A 421 -10.30 11.22 -13.97
C LEU A 421 -9.06 11.18 -14.87
N LEU A 422 -9.13 10.48 -16.00
CA LEU A 422 -8.04 10.41 -16.97
C LEU A 422 -7.91 11.71 -17.77
N GLU A 423 -9.01 12.39 -18.11
CA GLU A 423 -8.98 13.72 -18.74
C GLU A 423 -8.40 14.79 -17.81
N GLU A 424 -8.75 14.75 -16.52
CA GLU A 424 -8.22 15.66 -15.50
C GLU A 424 -6.71 15.51 -15.28
N ARG A 425 -6.17 14.29 -15.46
CA ARG A 425 -4.75 13.95 -15.28
C ARG A 425 -3.94 13.97 -16.57
N GLY A 426 -4.57 13.74 -17.71
CA GLY A 426 -3.92 13.68 -19.03
C GLY A 426 -3.72 15.03 -19.72
N GLY A 427 -4.05 16.14 -19.06
CA GLY A 427 -3.92 17.49 -19.59
C GLY A 427 -4.95 17.79 -20.70
N ARG A 428 -5.49 19.01 -20.72
CA ARG A 428 -6.27 19.53 -21.86
C ARG A 428 -5.34 19.78 -23.06
N GLY A 429 -4.87 18.71 -23.68
CA GLY A 429 -4.25 18.75 -25.00
C GLY A 429 -5.32 18.84 -26.08
N VAL A 430 -5.33 19.95 -26.82
CA VAL A 430 -6.12 20.20 -28.05
C VAL A 430 -7.55 20.73 -27.82
N SER A 431 -7.69 22.03 -27.59
CA SER A 431 -8.61 22.89 -28.36
C SER A 431 -8.66 24.33 -27.82
N ASP A 432 -7.69 25.15 -28.20
CA ASP A 432 -7.99 26.55 -28.57
C ASP A 432 -6.84 27.15 -29.37
N GLY A 433 -7.16 27.86 -30.46
CA GLY A 433 -6.12 28.55 -31.25
C GLY A 433 -6.31 28.55 -32.76
N THR A 434 -7.39 29.17 -33.22
CA THR A 434 -7.54 29.65 -34.60
C THR A 434 -6.31 30.47 -35.03
N ARG A 435 -5.54 30.04 -36.05
CA ARG A 435 -4.87 30.94 -37.01
C ARG A 435 -4.37 30.23 -38.27
N LYS A 436 -4.54 30.95 -39.38
CA LYS A 436 -4.43 30.55 -40.78
C LYS A 436 -2.97 30.48 -41.29
N THR A 437 -2.72 29.50 -42.18
CA THR A 437 -1.89 29.51 -43.41
C THR A 437 -0.41 29.91 -43.36
N ALA A 438 0.50 28.95 -43.58
CA ALA A 438 1.34 28.76 -44.79
C ALA A 438 2.26 27.52 -44.61
N PRO A 439 2.68 26.81 -45.68
CA PRO A 439 3.42 25.55 -45.60
C PRO A 439 4.95 25.73 -45.68
N ASP A 440 5.65 24.63 -45.39
CA ASP A 440 7.08 24.35 -45.56
C ASP A 440 7.99 24.63 -44.35
N GLU A 441 8.36 23.58 -43.61
CA GLU A 441 9.60 22.82 -43.82
C GLU A 441 9.63 21.59 -42.89
N GLU A 442 10.05 20.45 -43.45
CA GLU A 442 10.15 19.16 -42.79
C GLU A 442 11.23 19.17 -41.69
N VAL A 443 10.79 19.02 -40.44
CA VAL A 443 11.63 18.47 -39.37
C VAL A 443 10.86 17.26 -38.81
N GLN A 444 11.31 16.08 -39.22
CA GLN A 444 10.97 14.82 -38.55
C GLN A 444 11.67 14.82 -37.19
N GLU A 445 10.99 15.32 -36.18
CA GLU A 445 11.18 14.85 -34.81
C GLU A 445 9.92 14.06 -34.46
N GLU A 446 10.07 12.73 -34.34
CA GLU A 446 9.08 11.85 -33.74
C GLU A 446 8.95 12.18 -32.24
N GLU A 447 8.38 13.33 -31.89
CA GLU A 447 7.70 13.48 -30.60
C GLU A 447 6.39 12.71 -30.70
N ALA A 448 6.47 11.38 -30.54
CA ALA A 448 5.33 10.55 -30.20
C ALA A 448 4.88 10.95 -28.80
N GLY A 449 4.17 12.08 -28.70
CA GLY A 449 3.44 12.47 -27.51
C GLY A 449 2.44 11.36 -27.21
N TYR A 450 2.76 10.53 -26.22
CA TYR A 450 1.88 9.49 -25.71
C TYR A 450 0.64 10.16 -25.12
N SER A 451 -0.42 10.27 -25.94
CA SER A 451 -1.71 10.76 -25.45
C SER A 451 -2.39 9.64 -24.65
N LEU A 452 -2.57 9.86 -23.35
CA LEU A 452 -3.32 8.95 -22.48
C LEU A 452 -4.75 8.71 -23.00
N ILE A 453 -5.31 9.70 -23.71
CA ILE A 453 -6.60 9.61 -24.40
C ILE A 453 -6.53 8.63 -25.59
N ALA A 454 -5.42 8.60 -26.33
CA ALA A 454 -5.22 7.63 -27.41
C ALA A 454 -5.05 6.20 -26.85
N VAL A 455 -4.36 6.04 -25.72
CA VAL A 455 -4.19 4.74 -25.04
C VAL A 455 -5.54 4.21 -24.54
N THR A 456 -6.34 5.06 -23.91
CA THR A 456 -7.68 4.68 -23.41
C THR A 456 -8.64 4.33 -24.55
N GLN A 457 -8.63 5.11 -25.63
CA GLN A 457 -9.41 4.78 -26.82
C GLN A 457 -8.94 3.48 -27.47
N GLY A 458 -7.63 3.23 -27.51
CA GLY A 458 -7.05 1.97 -27.96
C GLY A 458 -7.51 0.77 -27.10
N MET A 459 -7.48 0.91 -25.78
CA MET A 459 -7.93 -0.12 -24.84
C MET A 459 -9.44 -0.36 -24.94
N LYS A 460 -10.25 0.69 -25.15
CA LYS A 460 -11.69 0.59 -25.40
C LYS A 460 -11.98 -0.13 -26.71
N ASN A 461 -11.25 0.18 -27.77
CA ASN A 461 -11.36 -0.51 -29.06
C ASN A 461 -10.97 -1.99 -28.92
N PHE A 462 -9.91 -2.30 -28.16
CA PHE A 462 -9.46 -3.66 -27.89
C PHE A 462 -10.50 -4.46 -27.08
N ILE A 463 -11.01 -3.89 -25.99
CA ILE A 463 -12.04 -4.53 -25.16
C ILE A 463 -13.31 -4.76 -25.97
N ASN A 464 -13.75 -3.80 -26.77
CA ASN A 464 -14.93 -3.98 -27.63
C ASN A 464 -14.68 -5.04 -28.73
N ALA A 465 -13.46 -5.18 -29.23
CA ALA A 465 -13.09 -6.23 -30.18
C ALA A 465 -13.02 -7.62 -29.52
N MET A 466 -12.61 -7.71 -28.25
CA MET A 466 -12.46 -8.97 -27.51
C MET A 466 -13.70 -9.36 -26.68
N SER A 467 -14.64 -8.45 -26.46
CA SER A 467 -15.84 -8.64 -25.63
C SER A 467 -17.10 -8.63 -26.50
N SER A 468 -17.15 -9.51 -27.50
CA SER A 468 -18.41 -9.89 -28.15
C SER A 468 -18.92 -11.20 -27.53
N HIS A 469 -20.24 -11.37 -27.48
CA HIS A 469 -20.88 -12.60 -26.95
C HIS A 469 -20.58 -13.87 -27.76
N GLU A 470 -19.89 -13.76 -28.89
CA GLU A 470 -19.47 -14.88 -29.75
C GLU A 470 -17.96 -15.20 -29.64
N GLY A 471 -17.21 -14.51 -28.76
CA GLY A 471 -15.77 -14.70 -28.62
C GLY A 471 -14.94 -13.85 -29.59
N ALA A 472 -13.61 -14.00 -29.51
CA ALA A 472 -12.64 -13.18 -30.23
C ALA A 472 -12.50 -13.63 -31.70
N GLU A 473 -13.16 -12.94 -32.63
CA GLU A 473 -12.87 -13.12 -34.07
C GLU A 473 -11.60 -12.34 -34.45
N ILE A 474 -10.53 -13.06 -34.78
CA ILE A 474 -9.33 -12.49 -35.38
C ILE A 474 -9.69 -11.97 -36.79
N PRO A 475 -9.26 -10.77 -37.22
CA PRO A 475 -9.57 -10.24 -38.55
C PRO A 475 -9.23 -11.24 -39.66
N ARG A 476 -10.25 -11.64 -40.45
CA ARG A 476 -10.20 -12.68 -41.51
C ARG A 476 -9.31 -12.36 -42.72
N SER A 477 -8.32 -11.49 -42.62
CA SER A 477 -7.44 -11.16 -43.75
C SER A 477 -6.36 -12.21 -44.06
N CYS A 478 -6.31 -13.35 -43.35
CA CYS A 478 -5.17 -14.27 -43.41
C CYS A 478 -5.49 -15.75 -43.71
N LEU A 479 -6.69 -16.14 -44.16
CA LEU A 479 -7.00 -17.56 -44.40
C LEU A 479 -7.48 -17.85 -45.83
N ALA A 480 -6.59 -18.44 -46.63
CA ALA A 480 -6.91 -19.40 -47.69
C ALA A 480 -6.22 -20.69 -47.23
N GLU A 481 -6.84 -21.86 -47.02
CA GLU A 481 -7.92 -22.60 -47.71
C GLU A 481 -8.71 -23.46 -46.67
N PRO A 482 -9.86 -24.11 -47.00
CA PRO A 482 -10.64 -24.88 -46.03
C PRO A 482 -10.13 -26.31 -45.83
N PHE A 483 -9.81 -26.66 -44.58
CA PHE A 483 -9.46 -28.02 -44.12
C PHE A 483 -10.73 -28.86 -43.84
N SER A 484 -10.74 -30.14 -44.22
CA SER A 484 -11.85 -31.07 -43.93
C SER A 484 -11.51 -32.02 -42.79
N PHE A 485 -12.37 -32.10 -41.78
CA PHE A 485 -12.22 -32.90 -40.58
C PHE A 485 -13.11 -34.15 -40.63
N ASP A 486 -12.52 -35.35 -40.43
CA ASP A 486 -13.24 -36.62 -40.34
C ASP A 486 -13.27 -37.12 -38.88
N PRO A 487 -14.42 -37.03 -38.18
CA PRO A 487 -14.55 -37.34 -36.76
C PRO A 487 -14.33 -38.82 -36.41
N ASP A 488 -14.61 -39.74 -37.34
CA ASP A 488 -14.60 -41.18 -37.06
C ASP A 488 -13.17 -41.76 -36.99
N ALA A 489 -12.22 -41.11 -37.69
CA ALA A 489 -10.81 -41.47 -37.62
C ALA A 489 -10.18 -41.11 -36.26
N VAL A 490 -10.64 -40.02 -35.65
CA VAL A 490 -10.09 -39.50 -34.38
C VAL A 490 -10.61 -40.28 -33.17
N THR A 491 -11.90 -40.68 -33.19
CA THR A 491 -12.47 -41.55 -32.14
C THR A 491 -11.84 -42.94 -32.14
N SER A 492 -11.55 -43.50 -33.32
CA SER A 492 -10.88 -44.82 -33.42
C SER A 492 -9.42 -44.80 -32.91
N ALA A 493 -8.73 -43.66 -33.03
CA ALA A 493 -7.39 -43.47 -32.49
C ALA A 493 -7.39 -43.32 -30.95
N LEU A 494 -8.42 -42.67 -30.39
CA LEU A 494 -8.60 -42.53 -28.94
C LEU A 494 -8.94 -43.87 -28.26
N ASP A 495 -9.75 -44.72 -28.89
CA ASP A 495 -10.03 -46.08 -28.40
C ASP A 495 -8.80 -46.99 -28.42
N GLY A 496 -7.85 -46.73 -29.32
CA GLY A 496 -6.55 -47.41 -29.36
C GLY A 496 -5.58 -46.97 -28.25
N LEU A 497 -5.68 -45.71 -27.80
CA LEU A 497 -4.82 -45.11 -26.77
C LEU A 497 -5.32 -45.38 -25.34
N LEU A 498 -6.63 -45.54 -25.14
CA LEU A 498 -7.27 -45.83 -23.85
C LEU A 498 -7.43 -47.34 -23.56
N GLY A 499 -6.61 -48.18 -24.20
CA GLY A 499 -6.72 -49.65 -24.21
C GLY A 499 -7.25 -50.28 -22.91
N LYS A 500 -8.31 -51.10 -23.06
CA LYS A 500 -8.95 -52.01 -22.08
C LYS A 500 -8.22 -52.17 -20.74
N PHE A 501 -8.74 -51.54 -19.70
CA PHE A 501 -8.49 -51.98 -18.32
C PHE A 501 -9.31 -53.23 -18.02
N ASP A 502 -8.74 -54.41 -18.29
CA ASP A 502 -9.25 -55.69 -17.80
C ASP A 502 -8.79 -55.92 -16.35
N PHE A 503 -9.74 -55.99 -15.42
CA PHE A 503 -9.56 -56.51 -14.06
C PHE A 503 -9.42 -58.05 -14.10
N HIS A 504 -8.21 -58.61 -13.92
CA HIS A 504 -8.09 -59.94 -13.29
C HIS A 504 -6.70 -60.29 -12.71
N ASN A 505 -6.72 -60.59 -11.41
CA ASN A 505 -5.97 -61.61 -10.67
C ASN A 505 -4.58 -62.08 -11.16
N THR A 506 -3.57 -61.87 -10.31
CA THR A 506 -2.57 -62.92 -9.99
C THR A 506 -2.00 -62.74 -8.59
N ALA A 507 -2.24 -63.75 -7.76
CA ALA A 507 -1.42 -64.08 -6.60
C ALA A 507 -0.10 -64.69 -7.09
N ASP A 508 1.05 -64.29 -6.55
CA ASP A 508 1.94 -65.18 -5.77
C ASP A 508 3.12 -64.44 -5.09
N ALA A 509 3.64 -65.11 -4.07
CA ALA A 509 4.50 -64.76 -2.94
C ALA A 509 5.85 -64.03 -3.18
N SER A 510 6.30 -63.23 -2.19
CA SER A 510 7.26 -63.68 -1.15
C SER A 510 7.65 -62.58 -0.12
N LYS A 511 8.01 -63.07 1.08
CA LYS A 511 8.09 -62.40 2.40
C LYS A 511 9.33 -61.52 2.62
N SER A 512 9.19 -60.44 3.39
CA SER A 512 10.10 -60.12 4.50
C SER A 512 9.42 -59.26 5.58
N SER A 513 9.62 -59.67 6.83
CA SER A 513 9.03 -59.19 8.09
C SER A 513 9.57 -57.86 8.60
N LEU A 514 8.71 -57.04 9.25
CA LEU A 514 8.86 -56.58 10.65
C LEU A 514 7.63 -55.75 11.11
N ALA A 515 7.14 -56.10 12.30
CA ALA A 515 6.09 -55.53 13.16
C ALA A 515 6.35 -54.05 13.57
N ASP A 516 5.46 -53.19 14.09
CA ASP A 516 4.07 -53.19 14.58
C ASP A 516 3.70 -51.70 14.88
N ALA A 517 2.39 -51.42 15.00
CA ALA A 517 1.71 -50.33 15.74
C ALA A 517 0.67 -49.58 14.89
N GLY A 518 -0.60 -49.81 15.21
CA GLY A 518 -1.76 -49.40 14.43
C GLY A 518 -2.22 -47.96 14.55
N SER A 519 -2.99 -47.54 13.55
CA SER A 519 -4.08 -46.57 13.66
C SER A 519 -5.02 -46.79 12.48
N GLU A 520 -6.31 -46.93 12.76
CA GLU A 520 -7.39 -47.09 11.79
C GLU A 520 -7.39 -45.91 10.79
N LEU A 521 -7.31 -46.21 9.49
CA LEU A 521 -7.59 -45.27 8.41
C LEU A 521 -8.84 -45.75 7.69
N VAL A 522 -9.83 -44.86 7.63
CA VAL A 522 -11.08 -45.01 6.89
C VAL A 522 -10.74 -45.02 5.39
N GLU A 523 -11.18 -46.03 4.66
CA GLU A 523 -11.11 -46.09 3.21
C GLU A 523 -11.97 -44.96 2.62
N GLU A 524 -11.35 -43.95 2.00
CA GLU A 524 -12.06 -43.01 1.13
C GLU A 524 -12.33 -43.71 -0.22
N GLU A 525 -13.59 -44.05 -0.48
CA GLU A 525 -14.08 -44.41 -1.81
C GLU A 525 -13.76 -43.27 -2.81
N ILE A 526 -12.84 -43.53 -3.74
CA ILE A 526 -12.56 -42.62 -4.86
C ILE A 526 -13.79 -42.62 -5.78
N GLN A 527 -14.57 -41.55 -5.76
CA GLN A 527 -15.62 -41.33 -6.75
C GLN A 527 -15.00 -41.14 -8.15
N PRO A 528 -15.58 -41.70 -9.23
CA PRO A 528 -15.09 -41.47 -10.57
C PRO A 528 -15.22 -39.99 -10.93
N LEU A 529 -14.12 -39.37 -11.42
CA LEU A 529 -14.15 -38.00 -11.91
C LEU A 529 -15.06 -37.91 -13.14
N ASP A 530 -16.04 -37.02 -13.08
CA ASP A 530 -16.89 -36.65 -14.21
C ASP A 530 -16.08 -35.72 -15.13
N VAL A 531 -15.51 -36.29 -16.20
CA VAL A 531 -14.71 -35.54 -17.17
C VAL A 531 -15.67 -34.88 -18.15
N ASP A 532 -15.81 -33.56 -18.07
CA ASP A 532 -16.65 -32.79 -18.99
C ASP A 532 -16.13 -32.94 -20.43
N LEU A 533 -16.85 -33.70 -21.25
CA LEU A 533 -16.49 -33.98 -22.64
C LEU A 533 -16.39 -32.70 -23.49
N ASN A 534 -17.10 -31.63 -23.10
CA ASN A 534 -16.97 -30.33 -23.76
C ASN A 534 -15.63 -29.67 -23.45
N LEU A 535 -15.10 -29.87 -22.24
CA LEU A 535 -13.77 -29.36 -21.87
C LEU A 535 -12.68 -30.07 -22.66
N VAL A 536 -12.82 -31.39 -22.84
CA VAL A 536 -11.90 -32.19 -23.66
C VAL A 536 -11.99 -31.79 -25.14
N SER A 537 -13.20 -31.57 -25.65
CA SER A 537 -13.41 -31.08 -27.03
C SER A 537 -12.75 -29.72 -27.25
N ASN A 538 -12.98 -28.76 -26.36
CA ASN A 538 -12.40 -27.42 -26.46
C ASN A 538 -10.87 -27.44 -26.32
N LEU A 539 -10.33 -28.33 -25.50
CA LEU A 539 -8.88 -28.50 -25.35
C LEU A 539 -8.26 -29.08 -26.61
N LEU A 540 -8.91 -30.07 -27.23
CA LEU A 540 -8.46 -30.70 -28.48
C LEU A 540 -8.60 -29.75 -29.68
N GLU A 541 -9.67 -28.97 -29.78
CA GLU A 541 -9.80 -27.91 -30.78
C GLU A 541 -8.73 -26.81 -30.60
N SER A 542 -8.45 -26.43 -29.35
CA SER A 542 -7.40 -25.45 -29.06
C SER A 542 -6.00 -25.98 -29.43
N LEU A 543 -5.76 -27.29 -29.29
CA LEU A 543 -4.54 -27.93 -29.78
C LEU A 543 -4.47 -28.04 -31.31
N ALA A 544 -5.57 -28.40 -31.96
CA ALA A 544 -5.65 -28.45 -33.42
C ALA A 544 -5.42 -27.07 -34.04
N SER A 545 -5.96 -26.00 -33.42
CA SER A 545 -5.73 -24.61 -33.83
C SER A 545 -4.27 -24.15 -33.71
N GLN A 546 -3.46 -24.83 -32.88
CA GLN A 546 -2.03 -24.54 -32.70
C GLN A 546 -1.17 -25.18 -33.79
N ALA A 547 -1.72 -26.08 -34.62
CA ALA A 547 -1.04 -26.67 -35.79
C ALA A 547 0.39 -27.20 -35.49
N GLY A 548 0.56 -27.85 -34.33
CA GLY A 548 1.85 -28.40 -33.88
C GLY A 548 2.85 -27.39 -33.32
N LEU A 549 2.49 -26.10 -33.20
CA LEU A 549 3.30 -25.07 -32.55
C LEU A 549 3.00 -25.00 -31.04
N ALA A 550 3.98 -24.54 -30.25
CA ALA A 550 3.79 -24.38 -28.81
C ALA A 550 2.74 -23.29 -28.51
N GLY A 551 1.65 -23.67 -27.85
CA GLY A 551 0.57 -22.78 -27.44
C GLY A 551 -0.01 -23.11 -26.05
N PRO A 552 -1.04 -22.37 -25.61
CA PRO A 552 -1.58 -22.49 -24.25
C PRO A 552 -2.03 -23.92 -23.89
N ALA A 553 -2.67 -24.61 -24.84
CA ALA A 553 -3.17 -25.97 -24.64
C ALA A 553 -2.03 -27.01 -24.64
N SER A 554 -1.05 -26.89 -25.55
CA SER A 554 0.13 -27.78 -25.55
C SER A 554 1.00 -27.59 -24.29
N ASN A 555 1.16 -26.35 -23.82
CA ASN A 555 1.91 -26.04 -22.60
C ASN A 555 1.20 -26.55 -21.34
N LEU A 556 -0.13 -26.47 -21.30
CA LEU A 556 -0.92 -27.05 -20.22
C LEU A 556 -0.79 -28.58 -20.17
N LEU A 557 -0.91 -29.27 -21.30
CA LEU A 557 -0.74 -30.73 -21.34
C LEU A 557 0.68 -31.17 -20.97
N GLN A 558 1.70 -30.44 -21.41
CA GLN A 558 3.08 -30.69 -21.01
C GLN A 558 3.30 -30.47 -19.51
N SER A 559 2.68 -29.45 -18.91
CA SER A 559 2.72 -29.21 -17.46
C SER A 559 2.02 -30.31 -16.65
N LEU A 560 1.06 -31.01 -17.26
CA LEU A 560 0.38 -32.19 -16.71
C LEU A 560 1.13 -33.51 -17.02
N GLY A 561 2.32 -33.44 -17.61
CA GLY A 561 3.16 -34.60 -17.92
C GLY A 561 2.73 -35.39 -19.16
N ILE A 562 1.78 -34.88 -19.94
CA ILE A 562 1.27 -35.51 -21.15
C ILE A 562 2.05 -34.96 -22.35
N HIS A 563 2.93 -35.79 -22.93
CA HIS A 563 3.71 -35.44 -24.11
C HIS A 563 2.99 -35.84 -25.40
N ILE A 564 2.66 -34.85 -26.22
CA ILE A 564 2.07 -35.06 -27.54
C ILE A 564 3.22 -35.27 -28.55
N PRO A 565 3.22 -36.36 -29.33
CA PRO A 565 4.23 -36.59 -30.35
C PRO A 565 4.11 -35.54 -31.48
N PRO A 566 5.23 -35.06 -32.06
CA PRO A 566 5.18 -34.15 -33.20
C PRO A 566 4.56 -34.84 -34.43
N ASP A 567 3.73 -34.12 -35.19
CA ASP A 567 3.10 -34.62 -36.41
C ASP A 567 4.16 -35.15 -37.39
N ALA A 568 4.14 -36.46 -37.60
CA ALA A 568 4.82 -37.08 -38.73
C ALA A 568 3.90 -36.93 -39.93
N ASP A 569 4.21 -35.97 -40.82
CA ASP A 569 4.18 -36.17 -42.28
C ASP A 569 4.72 -34.93 -43.01
N GLN A 570 6.02 -34.97 -43.34
CA GLN A 570 6.52 -34.42 -44.59
C GLN A 570 6.56 -35.56 -45.61
N SER A 571 5.55 -35.63 -46.48
CA SER A 571 5.68 -36.09 -47.87
C SER A 571 4.47 -35.72 -48.69
#